data_AF-A0A2V7MZM9-F1
#
_entry.id   AF-A0A2V7MZM9-F1
#
_cell.length_a   1.000
_cell.length_b   1.000
_cell.length_c   1.000
_cell.angle_alpha   90.00
_cell.angle_beta   90.00
_cell.angle_gamma   90.00
#
_symmetry.space_group_name_H-M   'P 1'
#
loop_
_entity.id
_entity.type
_entity.pdbx_description
1 polymer ?
#
loop_
_entity_poly.entity_id
_entity_poly.type
_entity_poly.pdbx_seq_one_letter_code
_entity_poly.pdbx_strand_id
1 'polypeptide(L)'
;TAGRLQIDVESMDELRALRQAVVPREVLLVADGMTGQDAVRIARGFHEAVPLTGVILTKLDGDARGGAALSIHGVIGVPIKYVGVGERPDALEPVDPVRLAGRILGQGDVVGLVEKAATVMDAEAAQRLERKARSKRGMDLGDFLIALKQMQAMGPLKQVLGLLPGVNAQALRGVPSDDKQLKHVEAIVLSMTPAERAEPAILNGSRRLRIAQGAGRPVQEVNRLLERFQQMKQLLKRI
;
A
#
# COMPACT_ATOMS: atom_id res chain seq x y z
N THR A 1 -5.43 -26.18 -11.08
CA THR A 1 -6.59 -27.09 -11.31
C THR A 1 -7.87 -26.29 -11.22
N ALA A 2 -9.01 -26.86 -11.63
CA ALA A 2 -10.32 -26.23 -11.46
C ALA A 2 -10.68 -26.05 -9.97
N GLY A 3 -11.51 -25.04 -9.67
CA GLY A 3 -12.02 -24.79 -8.32
C GLY A 3 -13.07 -25.83 -7.94
N ARG A 4 -12.97 -26.40 -6.74
CA ARG A 4 -13.86 -27.46 -6.25
C ARG A 4 -14.42 -27.05 -4.89
N LEU A 5 -15.73 -26.79 -4.85
CA LEU A 5 -16.43 -26.25 -3.67
C LEU A 5 -16.85 -27.35 -2.67
N GLN A 6 -16.93 -28.60 -3.14
CA GLN A 6 -17.29 -29.76 -2.32
C GLN A 6 -16.24 -30.85 -2.51
N ILE A 7 -15.97 -31.58 -1.43
CA ILE A 7 -15.19 -32.81 -1.46
C ILE A 7 -16.10 -33.87 -2.10
N ASP A 8 -16.21 -33.85 -3.43
CA ASP A 8 -16.82 -34.95 -4.18
C ASP A 8 -15.76 -36.00 -4.51
N VAL A 9 -16.17 -37.27 -4.59
CA VAL A 9 -15.27 -38.42 -4.74
C VAL A 9 -14.59 -38.42 -6.11
N GLU A 10 -15.33 -38.12 -7.17
CA GLU A 10 -14.83 -38.15 -8.55
C GLU A 10 -13.73 -37.10 -8.77
N SER A 11 -13.97 -35.88 -8.28
CA SER A 11 -13.02 -34.77 -8.26
C SER A 11 -11.73 -35.09 -7.49
N MET A 12 -11.84 -35.83 -6.37
CA MET A 12 -10.67 -36.21 -5.57
C MET A 12 -9.87 -37.31 -6.23
N ASP A 13 -10.53 -38.26 -6.90
CA ASP A 13 -9.86 -39.31 -7.67
C ASP A 13 -9.12 -38.73 -8.88
N GLU A 14 -9.69 -37.74 -9.55
CA GLU A 14 -9.01 -36.99 -10.61
C GLU A 14 -7.72 -36.32 -10.09
N LEU A 15 -7.78 -35.70 -8.90
CA LEU A 15 -6.61 -35.08 -8.28
C LEU A 15 -5.53 -36.09 -7.89
N ARG A 16 -5.93 -37.27 -7.39
CA ARG A 16 -5.00 -38.36 -7.08
C ARG A 16 -4.29 -38.84 -8.35
N ALA A 17 -5.04 -39.06 -9.43
CA ALA A 17 -4.49 -39.45 -10.72
C ALA A 17 -3.53 -38.38 -11.26
N LEU A 18 -3.91 -37.11 -11.21
CA LEU A 18 -3.05 -36.00 -11.64
C LEU A 18 -1.75 -35.93 -10.84
N ARG A 19 -1.83 -36.06 -9.50
CA ARG A 19 -0.65 -36.08 -8.64
C ARG A 19 0.28 -37.24 -8.97
N GLN A 20 -0.26 -38.43 -9.22
CA GLN A 20 0.54 -39.61 -9.58
C GLN A 20 1.23 -39.42 -10.93
N ALA A 21 0.57 -38.78 -11.89
CA ALA A 21 1.14 -38.52 -13.21
C ALA A 21 2.23 -37.43 -13.21
N VAL A 22 2.03 -36.34 -12.44
CA VAL A 22 2.90 -35.15 -12.50
C VAL A 22 3.97 -35.15 -11.40
N VAL A 23 3.75 -35.87 -10.30
CA VAL A 23 4.65 -35.95 -9.13
C VAL A 23 5.15 -34.56 -8.67
N PRO A 24 4.22 -33.64 -8.33
CA PRO A 24 4.59 -32.27 -8.00
C PRO A 24 5.41 -32.20 -6.71
N ARG A 25 6.40 -31.30 -6.69
CA ARG A 25 7.18 -30.98 -5.48
C ARG A 25 6.35 -30.21 -4.44
N GLU A 26 5.37 -29.46 -4.90
CA GLU A 26 4.52 -28.61 -4.08
C GLU A 26 3.05 -28.80 -4.45
N VAL A 27 2.21 -29.01 -3.44
CA VAL A 27 0.76 -29.06 -3.55
C VAL A 27 0.20 -28.05 -2.56
N LEU A 28 -0.26 -26.91 -3.09
CA LEU A 28 -0.74 -25.79 -2.29
C LEU A 28 -2.26 -25.72 -2.35
N LEU A 29 -2.89 -25.70 -1.18
CA LEU A 29 -4.32 -25.38 -1.08
C LEU A 29 -4.50 -23.87 -1.00
N VAL A 30 -5.35 -23.32 -1.85
CA VAL A 30 -5.77 -21.91 -1.75
C VAL A 30 -7.09 -21.89 -0.99
N ALA A 31 -7.09 -21.26 0.18
CA ALA A 31 -8.27 -21.12 1.04
C ALA A 31 -8.60 -19.65 1.27
N ASP A 32 -9.88 -19.37 1.48
CA ASP A 32 -10.37 -18.03 1.81
C ASP A 32 -10.31 -17.82 3.34
N GLY A 33 -9.65 -16.75 3.76
CA GLY A 33 -9.47 -16.42 5.19
C GLY A 33 -10.78 -16.09 5.91
N MET A 34 -11.85 -15.77 5.18
CA MET A 34 -13.18 -15.46 5.72
C MET A 34 -13.99 -16.71 6.08
N THR A 35 -13.68 -17.88 5.50
CA THR A 35 -14.55 -19.07 5.58
C THR A 35 -14.48 -19.81 6.93
N GLY A 36 -13.65 -19.35 7.87
CA GLY A 36 -13.65 -19.82 9.25
C GLY A 36 -13.50 -21.34 9.39
N GLN A 37 -14.46 -21.98 10.07
CA GLN A 37 -14.46 -23.42 10.37
C GLN A 37 -14.66 -24.30 9.12
N ASP A 38 -15.38 -23.81 8.10
CA ASP A 38 -15.58 -24.56 6.86
C ASP A 38 -14.27 -24.77 6.11
N ALA A 39 -13.37 -23.77 6.16
CA ALA A 39 -12.04 -23.87 5.56
C ALA A 39 -11.23 -25.03 6.18
N VAL A 40 -11.40 -25.29 7.47
CA VAL A 40 -10.72 -26.39 8.19
C VAL A 40 -11.21 -27.74 7.69
N ARG A 41 -12.53 -27.93 7.55
CA ARG A 41 -13.13 -29.17 7.04
C ARG A 41 -12.66 -29.46 5.62
N ILE A 42 -12.69 -28.43 4.76
CA ILE A 42 -12.24 -28.54 3.37
C ILE A 42 -10.76 -28.92 3.35
N ALA A 43 -9.92 -28.18 4.07
CA ALA A 43 -8.49 -28.40 4.04
C ALA A 43 -8.08 -29.78 4.58
N ARG A 44 -8.78 -30.30 5.59
CA ARG A 44 -8.62 -31.68 6.07
C ARG A 44 -8.94 -32.70 4.97
N GLY A 45 -10.11 -32.60 4.34
CA GLY A 45 -10.51 -33.54 3.29
C GLY A 45 -9.58 -33.52 2.07
N PHE A 46 -9.09 -32.34 1.69
CA PHE A 46 -8.05 -32.22 0.66
C PHE A 46 -6.74 -32.87 1.07
N HIS A 47 -6.28 -32.64 2.30
CA HIS A 47 -5.02 -33.20 2.78
C HIS A 47 -5.06 -34.73 2.92
N GLU A 48 -6.20 -35.30 3.32
CA GLU A 48 -6.41 -36.75 3.38
C GLU A 48 -6.41 -37.39 1.98
N ALA A 49 -7.05 -36.74 1.00
CA ALA A 49 -7.09 -37.26 -0.36
C ALA A 49 -5.77 -37.06 -1.12
N VAL A 50 -5.17 -35.89 -0.95
CA VAL A 50 -3.95 -35.44 -1.62
C VAL A 50 -3.11 -34.64 -0.61
N PRO A 51 -2.11 -35.27 0.02
CA PRO A 51 -1.25 -34.62 1.02
C PRO A 51 -0.70 -33.27 0.53
N LEU A 52 -1.15 -32.21 1.19
CA LEU A 52 -0.75 -30.83 0.91
C LEU A 52 0.65 -30.57 1.47
N THR A 53 1.42 -29.70 0.82
CA THR A 53 2.73 -29.24 1.30
C THR A 53 2.67 -27.82 1.87
N GLY A 54 1.58 -27.10 1.64
CA GLY A 54 1.36 -25.78 2.19
C GLY A 54 -0.01 -25.21 1.84
N VAL A 55 -0.30 -24.05 2.43
CA VAL A 55 -1.55 -23.32 2.22
C VAL A 55 -1.27 -21.88 1.81
N ILE A 56 -2.10 -21.34 0.95
CA ILE A 56 -2.20 -19.91 0.64
C ILE A 56 -3.55 -19.43 1.16
N LEU A 57 -3.53 -18.39 1.98
CA LEU A 57 -4.76 -17.77 2.48
C LEU A 57 -5.04 -16.49 1.71
N THR A 58 -6.26 -16.32 1.23
CA THR A 58 -6.67 -15.13 0.48
C THR A 58 -7.65 -14.29 1.29
N LYS A 59 -7.89 -13.04 0.86
CA LYS A 59 -8.86 -12.11 1.46
C LYS A 59 -8.58 -11.76 2.93
N LEU A 60 -7.30 -11.66 3.31
CA LEU A 60 -6.89 -11.21 4.66
C LEU A 60 -6.91 -9.68 4.84
N ASP A 61 -7.34 -8.94 3.83
CA ASP A 61 -7.64 -7.51 3.86
C ASP A 61 -9.04 -7.18 4.40
N GLY A 62 -9.93 -8.17 4.48
CA GLY A 62 -11.25 -8.02 5.12
C GLY A 62 -11.21 -8.11 6.65
N ASP A 63 -12.39 -8.04 7.29
CA ASP A 63 -12.59 -8.20 8.75
C ASP A 63 -12.35 -9.66 9.24
N ALA A 64 -11.73 -10.48 8.41
CA ALA A 64 -11.30 -11.82 8.79
C ALA A 64 -10.13 -11.72 9.76
N ARG A 65 -10.39 -11.94 11.05
CA ARG A 65 -9.41 -11.96 12.14
C ARG A 65 -8.38 -13.11 12.05
N GLY A 66 -8.10 -13.65 10.85
CA GLY A 66 -7.09 -14.67 10.61
C GLY A 66 -7.31 -16.01 11.33
N GLY A 67 -8.43 -16.22 12.03
CA GLY A 67 -8.69 -17.43 12.82
C GLY A 67 -8.74 -18.72 11.99
N ALA A 68 -9.11 -18.63 10.71
CA ALA A 68 -9.01 -19.74 9.76
C ALA A 68 -7.56 -20.20 9.57
N ALA A 69 -6.60 -19.26 9.58
CA ALA A 69 -5.17 -19.55 9.44
C ALA A 69 -4.67 -20.46 10.56
N LEU A 70 -4.95 -20.07 11.80
CA LEU A 70 -4.57 -20.84 12.98
C LEU A 70 -5.24 -22.21 12.99
N SER A 71 -6.53 -22.27 12.67
CA SER A 71 -7.29 -23.52 12.68
C SER A 71 -6.81 -24.49 11.60
N ILE A 72 -6.55 -24.02 10.38
CA ILE A 72 -5.98 -24.81 9.28
C ILE A 72 -4.60 -25.33 9.67
N HIS A 73 -3.71 -24.45 10.14
CA HIS A 73 -2.36 -24.87 10.51
C HIS A 73 -2.38 -25.87 11.68
N GLY A 74 -3.16 -25.60 12.72
CA GLY A 74 -3.26 -26.46 13.90
C GLY A 74 -3.88 -27.83 13.64
N VAL A 75 -4.76 -27.95 12.63
CA VAL A 75 -5.42 -29.21 12.29
C VAL A 75 -4.61 -30.06 11.30
N ILE A 76 -4.02 -29.42 10.29
CA ILE A 76 -3.43 -30.13 9.15
C ILE A 76 -1.90 -30.18 9.25
N GLY A 77 -1.29 -29.31 10.06
CA GLY A 77 0.16 -29.28 10.31
C GLY A 77 1.02 -28.74 9.16
N VAL A 78 0.42 -28.30 8.06
CA VAL A 78 1.15 -27.77 6.91
C VAL A 78 1.39 -26.26 7.04
N PRO A 79 2.53 -25.73 6.56
CA PRO A 79 2.83 -24.30 6.67
C PRO A 79 1.93 -23.45 5.77
N ILE A 80 1.57 -22.27 6.25
CA ILE A 80 0.97 -21.23 5.41
C ILE A 80 2.14 -20.49 4.74
N LYS A 81 2.19 -20.49 3.41
CA LYS A 81 3.32 -19.94 2.63
C LYS A 81 3.11 -18.49 2.19
N TYR A 82 1.88 -18.18 1.76
CA TYR A 82 1.53 -16.84 1.27
C TYR A 82 0.16 -16.39 1.80
N VAL A 83 -0.01 -15.07 1.87
CA VAL A 83 -1.24 -14.39 2.22
C VAL A 83 -1.62 -13.36 1.15
N GLY A 84 -2.85 -13.43 0.68
CA GLY A 84 -3.46 -12.42 -0.17
C GLY A 84 -4.07 -11.31 0.68
N VAL A 85 -3.54 -10.10 0.55
CA VAL A 85 -3.92 -8.89 1.30
C VAL A 85 -4.58 -7.84 0.39
N GLY A 86 -5.18 -8.28 -0.71
CA GLY A 86 -5.90 -7.43 -1.65
C GLY A 86 -6.18 -8.14 -2.97
N GLU A 87 -6.80 -7.40 -3.89
CA GLU A 87 -7.27 -7.92 -5.19
C GLU A 87 -6.22 -7.83 -6.31
N ARG A 88 -5.19 -7.01 -6.12
CA ARG A 88 -4.19 -6.75 -7.16
C ARG A 88 -3.15 -7.87 -7.24
N PRO A 89 -2.49 -8.07 -8.40
CA PRO A 89 -1.45 -9.11 -8.54
C PRO A 89 -0.27 -8.95 -7.58
N ASP A 90 0.03 -7.73 -7.14
CA ASP A 90 1.08 -7.39 -6.17
C ASP A 90 0.65 -7.57 -4.71
N ALA A 91 -0.61 -7.96 -4.45
CA ALA A 91 -1.16 -8.12 -3.12
C ALA A 91 -0.98 -9.53 -2.53
N LEU A 92 -0.06 -10.33 -3.08
CA LEU A 92 0.33 -11.64 -2.53
C LEU A 92 1.66 -11.50 -1.78
N GLU A 93 1.60 -11.54 -0.45
CA GLU A 93 2.76 -11.38 0.43
C GLU A 93 3.19 -12.75 1.02
N PRO A 94 4.50 -13.02 1.21
CA PRO A 94 4.94 -14.17 1.98
C PRO A 94 4.46 -14.07 3.43
N VAL A 95 4.19 -15.21 4.06
CA VAL A 95 3.70 -15.22 5.45
C VAL A 95 4.82 -14.90 6.43
N ASP A 96 4.56 -13.92 7.28
CA ASP A 96 5.29 -13.70 8.53
C ASP A 96 4.41 -14.18 9.71
N PRO A 97 4.81 -15.26 10.42
CA PRO A 97 4.05 -15.80 11.54
C PRO A 97 3.81 -14.79 12.67
N VAL A 98 4.75 -13.87 12.91
CA VAL A 98 4.65 -12.86 13.97
C VAL A 98 3.61 -11.82 13.58
N ARG A 99 3.65 -11.33 12.34
CA ARG A 99 2.64 -10.39 11.82
C ARG A 99 1.25 -11.03 11.74
N LEU A 100 1.17 -12.29 11.32
CA LEU A 100 -0.08 -13.04 11.27
C LEU A 100 -0.69 -13.21 12.67
N ALA A 101 0.13 -13.56 13.67
CA ALA A 101 -0.31 -13.65 15.06
C ALA A 101 -0.78 -12.29 15.61
N GLY A 102 -0.04 -11.21 15.34
CA GLY A 102 -0.43 -9.85 15.75
C GLY A 102 -1.79 -9.41 15.16
N ARG A 103 -2.05 -9.76 13.89
CA ARG A 103 -3.35 -9.53 13.24
C ARG A 103 -4.48 -10.33 13.89
N ILE A 104 -4.25 -11.60 14.23
CA ILE A 104 -5.23 -12.45 14.93
C ILE A 104 -5.56 -11.89 16.32
N LEU A 105 -4.54 -11.43 17.05
CA LEU A 105 -4.67 -10.87 18.39
C LEU A 105 -5.23 -9.43 18.43
N GLY A 106 -5.57 -8.86 17.27
CA GLY A 106 -6.07 -7.48 17.18
C GLY A 106 -5.02 -6.42 17.55
N GLN A 107 -3.75 -6.79 17.65
CA GLN A 107 -2.64 -5.87 17.92
C GLN A 107 -2.26 -5.07 16.66
N GLY A 108 -2.84 -5.40 15.50
CA GLY A 108 -2.58 -4.74 14.23
C GLY A 108 -1.20 -5.08 13.66
N ASP A 109 -0.98 -4.73 12.40
CA ASP A 109 0.30 -4.91 11.72
C ASP A 109 1.26 -3.76 12.04
N VAL A 110 1.56 -3.57 13.32
CA VAL A 110 2.45 -2.47 13.77
C VAL A 110 3.86 -2.65 13.19
N VAL A 111 4.32 -3.89 13.08
CA VAL A 111 5.65 -4.24 12.57
C VAL A 111 5.74 -3.96 11.06
N GLY A 112 4.79 -4.45 10.26
CA GLY A 112 4.79 -4.21 8.81
C GLY A 112 4.56 -2.75 8.42
N LEU A 113 3.86 -1.97 9.24
CA LEU A 113 3.72 -0.52 9.04
C LEU A 113 5.02 0.23 9.33
N VAL A 114 5.78 -0.17 10.36
CA VAL A 114 7.11 0.39 10.64
C VAL A 114 8.10 0.01 9.54
N GLU A 115 8.03 -1.22 9.01
CA GLU A 115 8.87 -1.66 7.89
C GLU A 115 8.51 -0.99 6.57
N LYS A 116 7.21 -0.83 6.25
CA LYS A 116 6.75 -0.05 5.08
C LYS A 116 7.12 1.43 5.21
N ALA A 117 7.02 2.01 6.42
CA ALA A 117 7.51 3.36 6.68
C ALA A 117 9.04 3.45 6.49
N ALA A 118 9.80 2.44 6.92
CA ALA A 118 11.25 2.39 6.77
C ALA A 118 11.70 2.17 5.31
N THR A 119 10.94 1.42 4.50
CA THR A 119 11.24 1.19 3.08
C THR A 119 10.83 2.34 2.17
N VAL A 120 9.79 3.11 2.54
CA VAL A 120 9.38 4.32 1.80
C VAL A 120 10.24 5.54 2.16
N MET A 121 10.98 5.49 3.28
CA MET A 121 12.06 6.43 3.55
C MET A 121 13.26 6.09 2.66
N ASP A 122 13.20 6.54 1.41
CA ASP A 122 14.37 6.68 0.56
C ASP A 122 15.35 7.63 1.28
N ALA A 123 16.29 7.05 2.02
CA ALA A 123 17.24 7.76 2.87
C ALA A 123 17.99 8.83 2.07
N GLU A 124 18.17 8.61 0.78
CA GLU A 124 18.81 9.55 -0.13
C GLU A 124 17.91 10.77 -0.40
N ALA A 125 16.62 10.55 -0.62
CA ALA A 125 15.68 11.62 -0.91
C ALA A 125 15.29 12.42 0.34
N ALA A 126 15.22 11.78 1.51
CA ALA A 126 15.11 12.45 2.81
C ALA A 126 16.34 13.34 3.09
N GLN A 127 17.56 12.82 2.84
CA GLN A 127 18.79 13.62 2.95
C GLN A 127 18.85 14.77 1.94
N ARG A 128 18.36 14.58 0.70
CA ARG A 128 18.30 15.66 -0.31
C ARG A 128 17.34 16.77 0.13
N LEU A 129 16.18 16.41 0.65
CA LEU A 129 15.20 17.34 1.23
C LEU A 129 15.80 18.11 2.41
N GLU A 130 16.49 17.43 3.32
CA GLU A 130 17.15 18.06 4.46
C GLU A 130 18.28 19.02 4.04
N ARG A 131 19.17 18.60 3.14
CA ARG A 131 20.26 19.43 2.61
C ARG A 131 19.73 20.67 1.90
N LYS A 132 18.63 20.55 1.15
CA LYS A 132 18.01 21.68 0.44
C LYS A 132 17.21 22.59 1.35
N ALA A 133 16.51 22.06 2.35
CA ALA A 133 15.83 22.84 3.37
C ALA A 133 16.82 23.73 4.16
N ARG A 134 18.03 23.21 4.43
CA ARG A 134 19.14 23.96 5.04
C ARG A 134 19.92 24.86 4.06
N SER A 135 19.64 24.79 2.76
CA SER A 135 20.37 25.56 1.75
C SER A 135 19.86 27.01 1.66
N LYS A 136 20.76 27.95 1.36
CA LYS A 136 20.42 29.38 1.23
C LYS A 136 19.39 29.69 0.12
N ARG A 137 19.18 28.80 -0.85
CA ARG A 137 18.17 28.94 -1.92
C ARG A 137 16.76 28.55 -1.46
N GLY A 138 16.64 27.77 -0.39
CA GLY A 138 15.37 27.23 0.09
C GLY A 138 14.77 26.19 -0.87
N MET A 139 13.55 25.74 -0.53
CA MET A 139 12.81 24.76 -1.31
C MET A 139 12.20 25.39 -2.58
N ASP A 140 12.23 24.66 -3.69
CA ASP A 140 11.59 25.00 -4.97
C ASP A 140 10.32 24.15 -5.26
N LEU A 141 9.59 24.44 -6.35
CA LEU A 141 8.36 23.68 -6.69
C LEU A 141 8.63 22.24 -7.14
N GLY A 142 9.83 21.94 -7.64
CA GLY A 142 10.23 20.57 -7.98
C GLY A 142 10.45 19.73 -6.74
N ASP A 143 11.12 20.30 -5.73
CA ASP A 143 11.32 19.69 -4.42
C ASP A 143 9.99 19.48 -3.71
N PHE A 144 9.07 20.45 -3.81
CA PHE A 144 7.72 20.30 -3.29
C PHE A 144 6.97 19.12 -3.93
N LEU A 145 7.08 18.96 -5.25
CA LEU A 145 6.46 17.83 -5.94
C LEU A 145 7.04 16.49 -5.47
N ILE A 146 8.37 16.41 -5.29
CA ILE A 146 9.03 15.21 -4.76
C ILE A 146 8.51 14.88 -3.36
N ALA A 147 8.44 15.87 -2.47
CA ALA A 147 7.92 15.69 -1.11
C ALA A 147 6.46 15.19 -1.12
N LEU A 148 5.62 15.75 -1.97
CA LEU A 148 4.22 15.30 -2.11
C LEU A 148 4.12 13.86 -2.63
N LYS A 149 4.96 13.46 -3.59
CA LYS A 149 5.00 12.08 -4.10
C LYS A 149 5.46 11.08 -3.03
N GLN A 150 6.42 11.46 -2.19
CA GLN A 150 6.85 10.63 -1.07
C GLN A 150 5.75 10.47 -0.03
N MET A 151 5.05 11.56 0.30
CA MET A 151 3.90 11.51 1.19
C MET A 151 2.79 10.61 0.65
N GLN A 152 2.58 10.58 -0.66
CA GLN A 152 1.64 9.65 -1.30
C GLN A 152 2.12 8.20 -1.23
N ALA A 153 3.41 7.95 -1.45
CA ALA A 153 3.99 6.61 -1.39
C ALA A 153 3.84 5.97 0.01
N MET A 154 3.83 6.80 1.07
CA MET A 154 3.55 6.35 2.44
C MET A 154 2.07 5.97 2.68
N GLY A 155 1.20 6.18 1.69
CA GLY A 155 -0.25 5.96 1.79
C GLY A 155 -0.97 7.11 2.51
N PRO A 156 -2.29 7.01 2.70
CA PRO A 156 -3.05 8.06 3.36
C PRO A 156 -2.58 8.19 4.82
N LEU A 157 -1.85 9.27 5.10
CA LEU A 157 -1.46 9.75 6.44
C LEU A 157 -2.60 9.74 7.47
N LYS A 158 -3.85 9.73 7.01
CA LYS A 158 -5.06 9.55 7.83
C LYS A 158 -5.07 8.23 8.61
N GLN A 159 -4.50 7.15 8.05
CA GLN A 159 -4.41 5.84 8.73
C GLN A 159 -3.22 5.79 9.70
N VAL A 160 -2.08 6.40 9.35
CA VAL A 160 -0.87 6.44 10.22
C VAL A 160 -1.06 7.35 11.42
N LEU A 161 -1.69 8.52 11.23
CA LEU A 161 -1.87 9.52 12.30
C LEU A 161 -3.13 9.30 13.14
N GLY A 162 -4.11 8.53 12.65
CA GLY A 162 -5.26 8.11 13.45
C GLY A 162 -4.89 7.15 14.60
N LEU A 163 -3.65 6.64 14.60
CA LEU A 163 -3.12 5.69 15.59
C LEU A 163 -2.12 6.32 16.57
N LEU A 164 -1.75 7.60 16.39
CA LEU A 164 -0.84 8.30 17.28
C LEU A 164 -1.63 9.10 18.34
N PRO A 165 -1.54 8.74 19.63
CA PRO A 165 -2.24 9.47 20.69
C PRO A 165 -1.71 10.92 20.78
N GLY A 166 -2.63 11.90 20.72
CA GLY A 166 -2.31 13.32 20.94
C GLY A 166 -2.11 14.18 19.68
N VAL A 167 -2.23 13.63 18.47
CA VAL A 167 -2.11 14.43 17.22
C VAL A 167 -3.49 14.83 16.69
N ASN A 168 -3.76 16.14 16.65
CA ASN A 168 -5.03 16.69 16.14
C ASN A 168 -5.15 16.50 14.61
N ALA A 169 -6.06 15.62 14.18
CA ALA A 169 -6.36 15.34 12.77
C ALA A 169 -6.79 16.56 11.94
N GLN A 170 -7.12 17.69 12.58
CA GLN A 170 -7.50 18.94 11.92
C GLN A 170 -6.32 19.68 11.26
N ALA A 171 -5.09 19.50 11.74
CA ALA A 171 -3.90 20.18 11.19
C ALA A 171 -3.53 19.75 9.76
N LEU A 172 -4.14 18.67 9.26
CA LEU A 172 -3.75 18.01 8.01
C LEU A 172 -4.82 18.03 6.91
N ARG A 173 -5.94 18.72 7.14
CA ARG A 173 -7.03 18.87 6.15
C ARG A 173 -6.61 19.56 4.84
N GLY A 174 -5.42 20.17 4.79
CA GLY A 174 -4.89 20.85 3.61
C GLY A 174 -4.03 19.98 2.68
N VAL A 175 -3.66 18.77 3.08
CA VAL A 175 -2.83 17.87 2.26
C VAL A 175 -3.74 17.09 1.30
N PRO A 176 -3.52 17.14 -0.03
CA PRO A 176 -4.30 16.36 -0.98
C PRO A 176 -4.09 14.87 -0.70
N SER A 177 -5.11 14.21 -0.17
CA SER A 177 -5.12 12.78 0.15
C SER A 177 -5.72 11.91 -0.96
N ASP A 178 -6.00 12.50 -2.12
CA ASP A 178 -6.60 11.85 -3.29
C ASP A 178 -5.57 11.78 -4.42
N ASP A 179 -5.32 10.57 -4.92
CA ASP A 179 -4.40 10.26 -6.01
C ASP A 179 -4.65 11.13 -7.25
N LYS A 180 -5.91 11.47 -7.53
CA LYS A 180 -6.26 12.32 -8.67
C LYS A 180 -5.77 13.75 -8.48
N GLN A 181 -5.86 14.28 -7.26
CA GLN A 181 -5.42 15.65 -6.97
C GLN A 181 -3.91 15.77 -7.09
N LEU A 182 -3.15 14.75 -6.69
CA LEU A 182 -1.69 14.80 -6.84
C LEU A 182 -1.29 14.78 -8.31
N LYS A 183 -1.93 13.96 -9.14
CA LYS A 183 -1.69 13.96 -10.59
C LYS A 183 -1.95 15.32 -11.23
N HIS A 184 -2.95 16.07 -10.75
CA HIS A 184 -3.20 17.43 -11.22
C HIS A 184 -2.09 18.39 -10.79
N VAL A 185 -1.62 18.29 -9.54
CA VAL A 185 -0.48 19.08 -9.06
C VAL A 185 0.78 18.79 -9.88
N GLU A 186 1.05 17.51 -10.13
CA GLU A 186 2.16 17.08 -10.98
C GLU A 186 2.07 17.66 -12.39
N ALA A 187 0.91 17.57 -13.05
CA ALA A 187 0.70 18.15 -14.37
C ALA A 187 0.96 19.67 -14.40
N ILE A 188 0.52 20.39 -13.36
CA ILE A 188 0.75 21.83 -13.22
C ILE A 188 2.26 22.13 -13.09
N VAL A 189 2.97 21.42 -12.21
CA VAL A 189 4.41 21.64 -11.98
C VAL A 189 5.23 21.28 -13.21
N LEU A 190 4.91 20.18 -13.89
CA LEU A 190 5.61 19.74 -15.11
C LEU A 190 5.35 20.65 -16.32
N SER A 191 4.26 21.44 -16.30
CA SER A 191 3.96 22.47 -17.30
C SER A 191 4.75 23.78 -17.11
N MET A 192 5.60 23.84 -16.07
CA MET A 192 6.48 24.98 -15.79
C MET A 192 7.89 24.76 -16.34
N THR A 193 8.51 25.86 -16.78
CA THR A 193 9.93 25.87 -17.11
C THR A 193 10.79 25.65 -15.86
N PRO A 194 12.04 25.20 -16.00
CA PRO A 194 12.95 25.06 -14.85
C PRO A 194 13.12 26.35 -14.03
N ALA A 195 13.16 27.51 -14.70
CA ALA A 195 13.26 28.81 -14.04
C ALA A 195 12.01 29.14 -13.21
N GLU A 196 10.82 28.84 -13.72
CA GLU A 196 9.55 29.06 -13.02
C GLU A 196 9.38 28.13 -11.82
N ARG A 197 9.93 26.90 -11.89
CA ARG A 197 9.95 25.98 -10.75
C ARG A 197 10.89 26.44 -9.64
N ALA A 198 12.07 26.89 -10.03
CA ALA A 198 13.10 27.40 -9.11
C ALA A 198 12.66 28.69 -8.40
N GLU A 199 12.06 29.63 -9.15
CA GLU A 199 11.66 30.95 -8.65
C GLU A 199 10.18 31.23 -9.00
N PRO A 200 9.20 30.73 -8.21
CA PRO A 200 7.78 30.93 -8.51
C PRO A 200 7.33 32.40 -8.46
N ALA A 201 8.14 33.30 -7.91
CA ALA A 201 7.87 34.73 -7.86
C ALA A 201 7.79 35.38 -9.25
N ILE A 202 8.40 34.78 -10.28
CA ILE A 202 8.36 35.30 -11.66
C ILE A 202 7.02 35.01 -12.38
N LEU A 203 6.12 34.22 -11.76
CA LEU A 203 4.85 33.81 -12.34
C LEU A 203 3.81 34.93 -12.31
N ASN A 204 3.75 35.67 -13.42
CA ASN A 204 2.66 36.61 -13.72
C ASN A 204 1.39 35.90 -14.26
N GLY A 205 0.31 36.66 -14.46
CA GLY A 205 -0.97 36.12 -14.94
C GLY A 205 -0.88 35.39 -16.28
N SER A 206 -0.09 35.91 -17.23
CA SER A 206 0.12 35.28 -18.54
C SER A 206 0.82 33.91 -18.42
N ARG A 207 1.87 33.81 -17.59
CA ARG A 207 2.57 32.54 -17.34
C ARG A 207 1.64 31.52 -16.67
N ARG A 208 0.84 31.95 -15.69
CA ARG A 208 -0.13 31.07 -15.02
C ARG A 208 -1.21 30.57 -15.99
N LEU A 209 -1.66 31.40 -16.92
CA LEU A 209 -2.60 30.99 -17.97
C LEU A 209 -1.98 29.94 -18.90
N ARG A 210 -0.73 30.14 -19.33
CA ARG A 210 0.01 29.16 -20.15
C ARG A 210 0.17 27.81 -19.43
N ILE A 211 0.54 27.84 -18.14
CA ILE A 211 0.70 26.64 -17.31
C ILE A 211 -0.64 25.92 -17.14
N ALA A 212 -1.71 26.66 -16.86
CA ALA A 212 -3.06 26.12 -16.73
C ALA A 212 -3.52 25.40 -18.01
N GLN A 213 -3.31 26.02 -19.17
CA GLN A 213 -3.60 25.42 -20.47
C GLN A 213 -2.75 24.18 -20.75
N GLY A 214 -1.43 24.24 -20.49
CA GLY A 214 -0.53 23.11 -20.68
C GLY A 214 -0.85 21.91 -19.77
N ALA A 215 -1.35 22.17 -18.57
CA ALA A 215 -1.76 21.14 -17.61
C ALA A 215 -3.21 20.67 -17.82
N GLY A 216 -4.00 21.32 -18.68
CA GLY A 216 -5.43 21.06 -18.82
C GLY A 216 -6.24 21.37 -17.55
N ARG A 217 -5.79 22.34 -16.74
CA ARG A 217 -6.39 22.71 -15.44
C ARG A 217 -6.83 24.18 -15.42
N PRO A 218 -7.76 24.58 -14.55
CA PRO A 218 -8.12 25.98 -14.38
C PRO A 218 -7.00 26.77 -13.69
N VAL A 219 -6.85 28.06 -14.04
CA VAL A 219 -5.85 28.97 -13.44
C VAL A 219 -5.98 29.06 -11.91
N GLN A 220 -7.19 28.88 -11.39
CA GLN A 220 -7.46 28.85 -9.95
C GLN A 220 -6.70 27.73 -9.23
N GLU A 221 -6.52 26.56 -9.87
CA GLU A 221 -5.75 25.47 -9.29
C GLU A 221 -4.25 25.77 -9.27
N VAL A 222 -3.75 26.46 -10.30
CA VAL A 222 -2.37 26.96 -10.31
C VAL A 222 -2.15 27.94 -9.15
N ASN A 223 -3.10 28.86 -8.91
CA ASN A 223 -3.00 29.80 -7.78
C ASN A 223 -3.02 29.08 -6.43
N ARG A 224 -3.94 28.13 -6.22
CA ARG A 224 -4.02 27.32 -4.99
C ARG A 224 -2.73 26.54 -4.73
N LEU A 225 -2.11 26.01 -5.78
CA LEU A 225 -0.82 25.33 -5.66
C LEU A 225 0.26 26.28 -5.13
N LEU A 226 0.35 27.48 -5.71
CA LEU A 226 1.33 28.50 -5.31
C LEU A 226 1.11 28.96 -3.87
N GLU A 227 -0.14 29.12 -3.44
CA GLU A 227 -0.49 29.45 -2.05
C GLU A 227 -0.04 28.36 -1.08
N ARG A 228 -0.33 27.09 -1.38
CA ARG A 228 0.10 25.94 -0.56
C ARG A 228 1.62 25.85 -0.46
N PHE A 229 2.31 26.07 -1.57
CA PHE A 229 3.77 26.10 -1.60
C PHE A 229 4.33 27.21 -0.70
N GLN A 230 3.74 28.42 -0.75
CA GLN A 230 4.15 29.53 0.12
C GLN A 230 3.91 29.23 1.60
N GLN A 231 2.76 28.64 1.96
CA GLN A 231 2.47 28.22 3.33
C GLN A 231 3.51 27.24 3.86
N MET A 232 3.86 26.22 3.07
CA MET A 232 4.87 25.25 3.45
C MET A 232 6.27 25.89 3.56
N LYS A 233 6.63 26.80 2.66
CA LYS A 233 7.88 27.56 2.73
C LYS A 233 7.97 28.43 3.99
N GLN A 234 6.85 28.99 4.44
CA GLN A 234 6.78 29.74 5.70
C GLN A 234 6.96 28.85 6.93
N LEU A 235 6.36 27.66 6.94
CA LEU A 235 6.53 26.69 8.03
C LEU A 235 7.99 26.24 8.14
N LEU A 236 8.64 25.92 7.03
CA LEU A 236 10.04 25.50 7.00
C LEU A 236 11.02 26.61 7.42
N LYS A 237 10.66 27.89 7.23
CA LYS A 237 11.48 29.03 7.69
C LYS A 237 11.38 29.28 9.21
N ARG A 238 10.35 28.74 9.88
CA ARG A 238 10.12 28.92 11.32
C ARG A 238 10.76 27.82 12.16
N ILE A 239 11.28 26.77 11.52
CA ILE A 239 12.06 25.69 12.11
C ILE A 239 13.54 26.05 11.98
#